data_AF-A0A251SB16-F1
#
_entry.id   AF-A0A251SB16-F1
#
_cell.length_a   1.000
_cell.length_b   1.000
_cell.length_c   1.000
_cell.angle_alpha   90.00
_cell.angle_beta   90.00
_cell.angle_gamma   90.00
#
_symmetry.space_group_name_H-M   'P 1'
#
loop_
_entity.id
_entity.type
_entity.pdbx_description
1 polymer ?
#
loop_
_entity_poly.entity_id
_entity_poly.type
_entity_poly.pdbx_seq_one_letter_code
_entity_poly.pdbx_strand_id
1 'polypeptide(L)'
;MVYLVDLRSNTVPYWSLSVRLRVLSPRISTPAGLVEELGLGGGRRVLCPVPVVVELEEPPVVPNFIQDLSSNGWVAMRVDAYETQWMGVECAKAMVQRDNGGVVDAVVFTSTGEVEGMLKSLRAMGVYWGKVVERNPGVVVAAHGPVTAAGVERLGVRVDVVSRKFGSFEGVVDALDEFWND
;
A
#
# COMPACT_ATOMS: atom_id res chain seq x y z
N MET A 1 -7.26 -2.49 -5.97
CA MET A 1 -8.57 -2.56 -6.65
C MET A 1 -9.61 -2.89 -5.58
N VAL A 2 -10.50 -1.96 -5.24
CA VAL A 2 -11.57 -2.19 -4.24
C VAL A 2 -12.86 -2.48 -4.99
N TYR A 3 -13.47 -3.64 -4.75
CA TYR A 3 -14.75 -4.00 -5.35
C TYR A 3 -15.88 -3.53 -4.42
N LEU A 4 -16.78 -2.69 -4.92
CA LEU A 4 -17.97 -2.27 -4.20
C LEU A 4 -19.12 -3.20 -4.56
N VAL A 5 -19.70 -3.85 -3.55
CA VAL A 5 -20.87 -4.73 -3.72
C VAL A 5 -22.10 -4.00 -3.19
N ASP A 6 -23.04 -3.64 -4.07
CA ASP A 6 -24.37 -3.15 -3.68
C ASP A 6 -25.30 -4.35 -3.42
N LEU A 7 -25.51 -4.69 -2.15
CA LEU A 7 -26.45 -5.73 -1.76
C LEU A 7 -27.87 -5.14 -1.69
N ARG A 8 -28.60 -5.15 -2.82
CA ARG A 8 -30.04 -4.91 -2.80
C ARG A 8 -30.86 -6.21 -2.83
N SER A 9 -31.78 -6.25 -1.86
CA SER A 9 -33.00 -7.06 -1.74
C SER A 9 -32.91 -8.36 -0.94
N ASN A 10 -33.93 -8.52 -0.09
CA ASN A 10 -34.03 -9.47 1.02
C ASN A 10 -34.98 -10.64 0.71
N THR A 11 -34.99 -11.12 -0.54
CA THR A 11 -35.97 -12.11 -1.01
C THR A 11 -35.45 -12.92 -2.19
N VAL A 12 -34.41 -13.73 -2.00
CA VAL A 12 -34.04 -14.78 -2.98
C VAL A 12 -33.53 -16.03 -2.25
N PRO A 13 -33.95 -17.26 -2.64
CA PRO A 13 -33.43 -18.49 -2.05
C PRO A 13 -31.91 -18.60 -2.22
N TYR A 14 -31.25 -19.27 -1.27
CA TYR A 14 -29.81 -19.34 -1.01
C TYR A 14 -28.88 -19.74 -2.20
N TRP A 15 -29.42 -20.06 -3.38
CA TRP A 15 -28.67 -20.63 -4.51
C TRP A 15 -28.66 -19.75 -5.78
N SER A 16 -29.29 -18.57 -5.77
CA SER A 16 -29.23 -17.63 -6.88
C SER A 16 -29.08 -16.19 -6.38
N LEU A 17 -27.93 -15.87 -5.78
CA LEU A 17 -27.55 -14.48 -5.60
C LEU A 17 -27.26 -13.89 -6.98
N SER A 18 -28.25 -13.20 -7.56
CA SER A 18 -28.01 -12.31 -8.69
C SER A 18 -27.21 -11.11 -8.19
N VAL A 19 -25.91 -11.28 -8.00
CA VAL A 19 -25.02 -10.20 -7.57
C VAL A 19 -24.94 -9.19 -8.71
N ARG A 20 -25.45 -7.97 -8.48
CA ARG A 20 -25.22 -6.86 -9.39
C ARG A 20 -23.82 -6.32 -9.12
N LEU A 21 -22.88 -6.68 -9.99
CA LEU A 21 -21.52 -6.15 -9.96
C LEU A 21 -21.47 -4.87 -10.81
N ARG A 22 -21.11 -3.75 -10.19
CA ARG A 22 -20.70 -2.54 -10.89
C ARG A 22 -19.24 -2.27 -10.56
N VAL A 23 -18.39 -2.29 -11.57
CA VAL A 23 -16.98 -1.92 -11.42
C VAL A 23 -16.90 -0.39 -11.47
N LEU A 24 -16.31 0.19 -10.44
CA LEU A 24 -15.93 1.60 -10.39
C LEU A 24 -14.41 1.66 -10.41
N SER A 25 -13.86 2.41 -11.37
CA SER A 25 -12.43 2.65 -11.50
C SER A 25 -12.21 4.16 -11.49
N PRO A 26 -11.70 4.72 -10.38
CA PRO A 26 -11.48 6.16 -10.29
C PRO A 26 -10.38 6.58 -11.27
N ARG A 27 -10.44 7.81 -11.77
CA ARG A 27 -9.42 8.37 -12.68
C ARG A 27 -8.03 8.38 -12.05
N ILE A 28 -7.99 8.65 -10.75
CA ILE A 28 -6.79 8.56 -9.93
C ILE A 28 -6.99 7.34 -9.03
N SER A 29 -6.12 6.33 -9.17
CA SER A 29 -6.17 5.07 -8.42
C SER A 29 -5.78 5.22 -6.94
N THR A 30 -6.52 6.02 -6.20
CA THR A 30 -6.35 6.28 -4.77
C THR A 30 -7.66 6.05 -4.00
N PRO A 31 -7.61 5.82 -2.67
CA PRO A 31 -8.83 5.73 -1.87
C PRO A 31 -9.69 7.00 -1.93
N ALA A 32 -9.05 8.19 -1.91
CA ALA A 32 -9.76 9.46 -2.06
C ALA A 32 -10.48 9.56 -3.42
N GLY A 33 -9.82 9.18 -4.52
CA GLY A 33 -10.45 9.14 -5.83
C GLY A 33 -11.62 8.16 -5.91
N LEU A 34 -11.56 7.05 -5.17
CA LEU A 34 -12.69 6.12 -5.05
C LEU A 34 -13.89 6.74 -4.32
N VAL A 35 -13.66 7.51 -3.25
CA VAL A 35 -14.73 8.21 -2.52
C VAL A 35 -15.36 9.31 -3.40
N GLU A 36 -14.55 10.03 -4.17
CA GLU A 36 -15.04 11.02 -5.13
C GLU A 36 -15.95 10.38 -6.18
N GLU A 37 -15.52 9.27 -6.78
CA GLU A 37 -16.31 8.53 -7.79
C GLU A 37 -17.60 7.91 -7.20
N LEU A 38 -17.58 7.54 -5.92
CA LEU A 38 -18.76 7.06 -5.19
C LEU A 38 -19.82 8.17 -4.97
N GLY A 39 -19.38 9.42 -4.82
CA GLY A 39 -20.24 10.57 -4.55
C GLY A 39 -20.94 10.52 -3.19
N LEU A 40 -22.04 11.26 -3.05
CA LEU A 40 -22.76 11.43 -1.77
C LEU A 40 -23.48 10.15 -1.32
N GLY A 41 -23.23 9.72 -0.09
CA GLY A 41 -23.79 8.51 0.49
C GLY A 41 -25.24 8.64 0.94
N GLY A 42 -25.66 9.81 1.45
CA GLY A 42 -27.03 10.03 1.93
C GLY A 42 -27.45 9.05 3.04
N GLY A 43 -26.52 8.66 3.92
CA GLY A 43 -26.74 7.70 5.00
C GLY A 43 -26.72 6.23 4.57
N ARG A 44 -26.46 5.93 3.29
CA ARG A 44 -26.32 4.55 2.81
C ARG A 44 -25.08 3.90 3.42
N ARG A 45 -25.18 2.59 3.65
CA ARG A 45 -24.08 1.77 4.17
C ARG A 45 -23.19 1.29 3.03
N VAL A 46 -21.88 1.31 3.24
CA VAL A 46 -20.88 0.77 2.32
C VAL A 46 -19.97 -0.19 3.06
N LEU A 47 -19.90 -1.44 2.59
CA LEU A 47 -19.00 -2.44 3.14
C LEU A 47 -17.57 -2.17 2.65
N CYS A 48 -16.61 -2.18 3.56
CA CYS A 48 -15.20 -1.89 3.27
C CYS A 48 -14.35 -3.10 3.72
N PRO A 49 -14.15 -4.11 2.85
CA PRO A 49 -13.17 -5.16 3.07
C PRO A 49 -11.76 -4.55 3.04
N VAL A 50 -11.06 -4.55 4.17
CA VAL A 50 -9.75 -3.92 4.35
C VAL A 50 -8.84 -4.83 5.17
N PRO A 51 -7.51 -4.62 5.15
CA PRO A 51 -6.63 -5.37 6.02
C PRO A 51 -6.86 -5.05 7.49
N VAL A 52 -6.60 -6.02 8.36
CA VAL A 52 -6.13 -5.74 9.72
C VAL A 52 -4.61 -5.78 9.73
N VAL A 53 -3.98 -4.82 10.41
CA VAL A 53 -2.51 -4.72 10.50
C VAL A 53 -2.06 -5.30 11.84
N VAL A 54 -1.13 -6.26 11.78
CA VAL A 54 -0.67 -7.05 12.92
C VAL A 54 0.82 -6.84 13.11
N GLU A 55 1.22 -6.45 14.32
CA GLU A 55 2.60 -6.13 14.72
C GLU A 55 3.32 -5.01 13.94
N LEU A 56 2.58 -4.27 13.12
CA LEU A 56 3.01 -3.07 12.41
C LEU A 56 2.02 -1.93 12.73
N GLU A 57 2.39 -0.70 12.42
CA GLU A 57 1.52 0.47 12.52
C GLU A 57 0.56 0.51 11.33
N GLU A 58 -0.74 0.66 11.58
CA GLU A 58 -1.71 0.81 10.49
C GLU A 58 -1.43 2.11 9.72
N PRO A 59 -1.09 2.05 8.41
CA PRO A 59 -0.90 3.26 7.62
C PRO A 59 -2.22 4.04 7.54
N PRO A 60 -2.18 5.38 7.40
CA PRO A 60 -3.38 6.21 7.40
C PRO A 60 -4.29 6.01 6.18
N VAL A 61 -3.93 5.10 5.27
CA VAL A 61 -4.68 4.79 4.04
C VAL A 61 -6.12 4.36 4.34
N VAL A 62 -6.30 3.35 5.21
CA VAL A 62 -7.64 2.86 5.57
C VAL A 62 -8.35 3.82 6.52
N PRO A 63 -7.73 4.35 7.60
CA PRO A 63 -8.34 5.37 8.44
C PRO A 63 -8.86 6.58 7.65
N ASN A 64 -8.05 7.13 6.74
CA ASN A 64 -8.47 8.26 5.91
C ASN A 64 -9.58 7.87 4.94
N PHE A 65 -9.53 6.67 4.32
CA PHE A 65 -10.61 6.20 3.45
C PHE A 65 -11.96 6.12 4.18
N ILE A 66 -11.99 5.58 5.41
CA ILE A 66 -13.19 5.51 6.24
C ILE A 66 -13.68 6.91 6.64
N GLN A 67 -12.75 7.81 6.98
CA GLN A 67 -13.05 9.20 7.29
C GLN A 67 -13.64 9.95 6.08
N ASP A 68 -13.07 9.77 4.89
CA ASP A 68 -13.51 10.40 3.65
C ASP A 68 -14.92 9.92 3.25
N LEU A 69 -15.19 8.62 3.37
CA LEU A 69 -16.52 8.05 3.18
C LEU A 69 -17.54 8.69 4.13
N SER A 70 -17.19 8.76 5.42
CA SER A 70 -18.05 9.35 6.45
C SER A 70 -18.33 10.83 6.18
N SER A 71 -17.31 11.57 5.75
CA SER A 71 -17.41 12.98 5.36
C SER A 71 -18.31 13.20 4.14
N ASN A 72 -18.40 12.20 3.25
CA ASN A 72 -19.32 12.19 2.10
C ASN A 72 -20.71 11.59 2.41
N GLY A 73 -21.02 11.39 3.69
CA GLY A 73 -22.34 10.94 4.15
C GLY A 73 -22.60 9.46 3.94
N TRP A 74 -21.56 8.63 3.79
CA TRP A 74 -21.68 7.18 3.84
C TRP A 74 -21.55 6.67 5.28
N VAL A 75 -22.21 5.55 5.57
CA VAL A 75 -21.96 4.76 6.79
C VAL A 75 -21.00 3.63 6.42
N ALA A 76 -19.71 3.87 6.64
CA ALA A 76 -18.67 2.90 6.32
C ALA A 76 -18.69 1.72 7.30
N MET A 77 -18.78 0.50 6.78
CA MET A 77 -18.72 -0.74 7.55
C MET A 77 -17.42 -1.46 7.26
N ARG A 78 -16.41 -1.23 8.12
CA ARG A 78 -15.12 -1.93 8.06
C ARG A 78 -15.32 -3.43 8.28
N VAL A 79 -14.68 -4.24 7.43
CA VAL A 79 -14.57 -5.69 7.59
C VAL A 79 -13.11 -6.06 7.44
N ASP A 80 -12.55 -6.69 8.46
CA ASP A 80 -11.17 -7.20 8.43
C ASP A 80 -11.15 -8.44 7.54
N ALA A 81 -10.75 -8.24 6.28
CA ALA A 81 -10.87 -9.24 5.22
C ALA A 81 -9.63 -10.13 5.08
N TYR A 82 -8.48 -9.63 5.50
CA TYR A 82 -7.20 -10.32 5.49
C TYR A 82 -6.23 -9.64 6.47
N GLU A 83 -5.14 -10.30 6.81
CA GLU A 83 -4.11 -9.76 7.69
C GLU A 83 -2.90 -9.27 6.89
N THR A 84 -2.34 -8.12 7.29
CA THR A 84 -1.02 -7.67 6.86
C THR A 84 -0.11 -7.71 8.09
N GLN A 85 0.93 -8.55 8.04
CA GLN A 85 1.79 -8.80 9.18
C GLN A 85 3.27 -8.77 8.80
N TRP A 86 4.11 -8.54 9.79
CA TRP A 86 5.56 -8.65 9.65
C TRP A 86 5.97 -10.13 9.51
N MET A 87 6.83 -10.43 8.52
CA MET A 87 7.30 -11.81 8.25
C MET A 87 8.61 -12.16 8.97
N GLY A 88 9.00 -11.39 9.99
CA GLY A 88 10.23 -11.60 10.74
C GLY A 88 11.47 -11.01 10.08
N VAL A 89 12.65 -11.34 10.64
CA VAL A 89 13.94 -10.73 10.27
C VAL A 89 14.30 -10.90 8.79
N GLU A 90 13.80 -11.95 8.12
CA GLU A 90 14.13 -12.24 6.72
C GLU A 90 13.76 -11.08 5.76
N CYS A 91 12.80 -10.21 6.10
CA CYS A 91 12.42 -9.06 5.26
C CYS A 91 13.57 -8.08 4.97
N ALA A 92 14.64 -8.06 5.77
CA ALA A 92 15.79 -7.17 5.56
C ALA A 92 17.11 -7.92 5.34
N LYS A 93 17.08 -9.25 5.24
CA LYS A 93 18.31 -10.06 5.20
C LYS A 93 19.22 -9.69 4.02
N ALA A 94 18.64 -9.49 2.84
CA ALA A 94 19.37 -9.09 1.64
C ALA A 94 20.04 -7.70 1.76
N MET A 95 19.56 -6.84 2.68
CA MET A 95 20.17 -5.53 2.92
C MET A 95 21.41 -5.62 3.83
N VAL A 96 21.55 -6.72 4.58
CA VAL A 96 22.60 -6.89 5.60
C VAL A 96 23.62 -7.95 5.19
N GLN A 97 23.18 -9.05 4.57
CA GLN A 97 24.03 -10.17 4.18
C GLN A 97 24.53 -9.98 2.75
N ARG A 98 25.85 -10.10 2.57
CA ARG A 98 26.52 -10.11 1.28
C ARG A 98 26.73 -11.56 0.87
N ASP A 99 25.68 -12.23 0.40
CA ASP A 99 25.80 -13.62 -0.04
C ASP A 99 26.28 -13.64 -1.49
N ASN A 100 27.58 -13.92 -1.74
CA ASN A 100 28.24 -14.27 -3.03
C ASN A 100 27.82 -13.56 -4.35
N GLY A 101 26.98 -12.53 -4.30
CA GLY A 101 26.23 -11.97 -5.43
C GLY A 101 26.02 -10.46 -5.35
N GLY A 102 26.76 -9.78 -4.47
CA GLY A 102 26.83 -8.33 -4.43
C GLY A 102 25.85 -7.64 -3.50
N VAL A 103 25.86 -6.33 -3.59
CA VAL A 103 25.03 -5.38 -2.84
C VAL A 103 23.88 -4.99 -3.77
N VAL A 104 22.65 -4.84 -3.26
CA VAL A 104 21.53 -4.43 -4.12
C VAL A 104 21.71 -2.99 -4.60
N ASP A 105 21.43 -2.73 -5.87
CA ASP A 105 21.49 -1.37 -6.43
C ASP A 105 20.23 -0.56 -6.12
N ALA A 106 19.09 -1.23 -5.93
CA ALA A 106 17.83 -0.57 -5.58
C ALA A 106 16.95 -1.40 -4.63
N VAL A 107 16.11 -0.69 -3.88
CA VAL A 107 15.00 -1.24 -3.10
C VAL A 107 13.72 -0.60 -3.57
N VAL A 108 12.74 -1.42 -3.95
CA VAL A 108 11.43 -0.96 -4.40
C VAL A 108 10.39 -1.22 -3.32
N PHE A 109 9.67 -0.17 -2.92
CA PHE A 109 8.52 -0.27 -2.03
C PHE A 109 7.22 -0.07 -2.80
N THR A 110 6.30 -1.00 -2.63
CA THR A 110 4.95 -0.98 -3.19
C THR A 110 3.92 -0.59 -2.14
N SER A 111 4.23 -0.78 -0.85
CA SER A 111 3.39 -0.35 0.28
C SER A 111 4.20 0.21 1.44
N THR A 112 3.55 0.97 2.32
CA THR A 112 4.17 1.47 3.56
C THR A 112 4.51 0.33 4.54
N GLY A 113 3.71 -0.73 4.57
CA GLY A 113 3.93 -1.88 5.45
C GLY A 113 5.24 -2.63 5.12
N GLU A 114 5.66 -2.65 3.85
CA GLU A 114 6.95 -3.22 3.45
C GLU A 114 8.13 -2.43 4.04
N VAL A 115 8.05 -1.10 4.03
CA VAL A 115 9.08 -0.23 4.60
C VAL A 115 9.19 -0.47 6.10
N GLU A 116 8.06 -0.45 6.80
CA GLU A 116 8.02 -0.64 8.24
C GLU A 116 8.52 -2.04 8.62
N GLY A 117 8.06 -3.09 7.92
CA GLY A 117 8.51 -4.46 8.11
C GLY A 117 10.02 -4.61 7.89
N MET A 118 10.56 -3.98 6.85
CA MET A 118 12.01 -3.96 6.60
C MET A 118 12.76 -3.24 7.72
N LEU A 119 12.32 -2.04 8.13
CA LEU A 119 12.96 -1.27 9.20
C LEU A 119 12.90 -1.99 10.55
N LYS A 120 11.78 -2.62 10.86
CA LYS A 120 11.61 -3.48 12.04
C LYS A 120 12.56 -4.67 12.01
N SER A 121 12.74 -5.28 10.84
CA SER A 121 13.69 -6.39 10.65
C SER A 121 15.14 -5.97 10.84
N LEU A 122 15.55 -4.83 10.26
CA LEU A 122 16.87 -4.26 10.48
C LEU A 122 17.11 -4.03 11.98
N ARG A 123 16.15 -3.41 12.68
CA ARG A 123 16.23 -3.17 14.13
C ARG A 123 16.40 -4.48 14.91
N ALA A 124 15.63 -5.51 14.56
CA ALA A 124 15.75 -6.84 15.18
C ALA A 124 17.11 -7.51 14.93
N MET A 125 17.79 -7.17 13.83
CA MET A 125 19.18 -7.56 13.54
C MET A 125 20.23 -6.66 14.20
N GLY A 126 19.84 -5.62 14.93
CA GLY A 126 20.78 -4.64 15.50
C GLY A 126 21.38 -3.68 14.47
N VAL A 127 20.75 -3.53 13.31
CA VAL A 127 21.15 -2.61 12.22
C VAL A 127 20.09 -1.52 12.09
N TYR A 128 20.49 -0.30 11.76
CA TYR A 128 19.56 0.77 11.41
C TYR A 128 19.75 1.16 9.94
N TRP A 129 18.74 1.77 9.31
CA TRP A 129 18.75 2.13 7.90
C TRP A 129 19.99 2.93 7.48
N GLY A 130 20.38 3.94 8.25
CA GLY A 130 21.59 4.71 7.98
C GLY A 130 22.85 3.85 7.88
N LYS A 131 22.96 2.75 8.65
CA LYS A 131 24.09 1.83 8.55
C LYS A 131 24.09 1.01 7.26
N VAL A 132 22.92 0.71 6.72
CA VAL A 132 22.76 0.07 5.40
C VAL A 132 23.26 1.03 4.32
N VAL A 133 22.80 2.30 4.37
CA VAL A 133 23.21 3.35 3.42
C VAL A 133 24.71 3.64 3.51
N GLU A 134 25.31 3.71 4.72
CA GLU A 134 26.77 3.87 4.88
C GLU A 134 27.57 2.75 4.19
N ARG A 135 27.05 1.51 4.22
CA ARG A 135 27.70 0.34 3.62
C ARG A 135 27.41 0.21 2.12
N ASN A 136 26.34 0.85 1.66
CA ASN A 136 25.87 0.88 0.29
C ASN A 136 25.37 2.28 -0.09
N PRO A 137 26.26 3.26 -0.28
CA PRO A 137 25.86 4.64 -0.53
C PRO A 137 25.19 4.83 -1.90
N GLY A 138 25.30 3.85 -2.80
CA GLY A 138 24.66 3.86 -4.11
C GLY A 138 23.27 3.22 -4.15
N VAL A 139 22.73 2.76 -3.01
CA VAL A 139 21.38 2.18 -2.98
C VAL A 139 20.33 3.22 -3.39
N VAL A 140 19.50 2.85 -4.36
CA VAL A 140 18.37 3.67 -4.81
C VAL A 140 17.11 3.22 -4.11
N VAL A 141 16.37 4.14 -3.49
CA VAL A 141 15.05 3.84 -2.92
C VAL A 141 13.96 4.30 -3.88
N ALA A 142 13.20 3.34 -4.41
CA ALA A 142 12.09 3.60 -5.32
C ALA A 142 10.74 3.31 -4.66
N ALA A 143 9.76 4.17 -4.91
CA ALA A 143 8.38 3.98 -4.47
C ALA A 143 7.45 3.80 -5.67
N HIS A 144 6.55 2.82 -5.58
CA HIS A 144 5.57 2.50 -6.61
C HIS A 144 4.62 3.66 -6.94
N GLY A 145 4.40 4.59 -6.00
CA GLY A 145 3.55 5.74 -6.21
C GLY A 145 3.58 6.71 -5.03
N PRO A 146 2.86 7.85 -5.14
CA PRO A 146 2.96 8.95 -4.18
C PRO A 146 2.51 8.57 -2.77
N VAL A 147 1.50 7.71 -2.62
CA VAL A 147 1.04 7.24 -1.30
C VAL A 147 2.14 6.42 -0.60
N THR A 148 2.80 5.54 -1.35
CA THR A 148 3.91 4.74 -0.81
C THR A 148 5.10 5.61 -0.49
N ALA A 149 5.46 6.55 -1.37
CA ALA A 149 6.56 7.50 -1.15
C ALA A 149 6.37 8.29 0.15
N ALA A 150 5.18 8.86 0.36
CA ALA A 150 4.86 9.57 1.60
C ALA A 150 4.97 8.69 2.85
N GLY A 151 4.62 7.40 2.74
CA GLY A 151 4.81 6.43 3.83
C GLY A 151 6.28 6.11 4.10
N VAL A 152 7.09 5.96 3.06
CA VAL A 152 8.55 5.74 3.16
C VAL A 152 9.21 6.92 3.86
N GLU A 153 8.89 8.14 3.43
CA GLU A 153 9.44 9.38 3.99
C GLU A 153 9.01 9.62 5.44
N ARG A 154 7.75 9.33 5.78
CA ARG A 154 7.25 9.41 7.16
C ARG A 154 8.05 8.51 8.12
N LEU A 155 8.56 7.39 7.63
CA LEU A 155 9.37 6.44 8.40
C LEU A 155 10.86 6.79 8.42
N GLY A 156 11.25 7.96 7.88
CA GLY A 156 12.62 8.47 7.91
C GLY A 156 13.54 7.88 6.85
N VAL A 157 12.99 7.25 5.81
CA VAL A 157 13.75 6.78 4.64
C VAL A 157 13.53 7.78 3.51
N ARG A 158 14.63 8.29 2.93
CA ARG A 158 14.57 9.14 1.74
C ARG A 158 14.16 8.30 0.54
N VAL A 159 13.26 8.84 -0.29
CA VAL A 159 12.91 8.27 -1.59
C VAL A 159 13.70 8.99 -2.68
N ASP A 160 14.30 8.23 -3.58
CA ASP A 160 15.06 8.77 -4.71
C ASP A 160 14.19 8.81 -5.98
N VAL A 161 13.34 7.80 -6.16
CA VAL A 161 12.50 7.62 -7.36
C VAL A 161 11.05 7.37 -6.97
N VAL A 162 10.11 8.07 -7.61
CA VAL A 162 8.67 7.81 -7.46
C VAL A 162 8.07 7.57 -8.84
N SER A 163 7.44 6.42 -9.04
CA SER A 163 6.73 6.14 -10.28
C SER A 163 5.57 7.12 -10.50
N ARG A 164 5.49 7.65 -11.72
CA ARG A 164 4.36 8.46 -12.20
C ARG A 164 3.20 7.60 -12.71
N LYS A 165 3.46 6.33 -13.03
CA LYS A 165 2.48 5.34 -13.51
C LYS A 165 2.24 4.29 -12.43
N PHE A 166 1.40 4.60 -11.45
CA PHE A 166 1.10 3.73 -10.30
C PHE A 166 -0.17 2.87 -10.51
N GLY A 167 -0.65 2.78 -11.75
CA GLY A 167 -1.71 1.83 -12.14
C GLY A 167 -1.19 0.42 -12.41
N SER A 168 0.13 0.26 -12.53
CA SER A 168 0.80 -0.99 -12.88
C SER A 168 2.25 -1.00 -12.39
N PHE A 169 2.86 -2.18 -12.27
CA PHE A 169 4.23 -2.31 -11.76
C PHE A 169 5.30 -1.86 -12.76
N GLU A 170 4.98 -1.82 -14.06
CA GLU A 170 5.88 -1.32 -15.10
C GLU A 170 6.32 0.12 -14.83
N GLY A 171 5.46 0.95 -14.22
CA GLY A 171 5.78 2.34 -13.95
C GLY A 171 6.98 2.57 -13.03
N VAL A 172 7.21 1.69 -12.05
CA VAL A 172 8.40 1.81 -11.17
C VAL A 172 9.66 1.26 -11.83
N VAL A 173 9.51 0.32 -12.75
CA VAL A 173 10.62 -0.17 -13.59
C VAL A 173 11.06 0.91 -14.56
N ASP A 174 10.12 1.53 -15.30
CA ASP A 174 10.39 2.68 -16.18
C ASP A 174 11.10 3.81 -15.42
N ALA A 175 10.62 4.13 -14.20
CA ALA A 175 11.20 5.21 -13.41
C ALA A 175 12.62 4.91 -12.92
N LEU A 176 12.94 3.64 -12.66
CA LEU A 176 14.31 3.21 -12.35
C LEU A 176 15.22 3.26 -13.58
N ASP A 177 14.70 2.83 -14.74
CA ASP A 177 15.43 2.91 -16.02
C ASP A 177 15.75 4.37 -16.37
N GLU A 178 14.79 5.28 -16.26
CA GLU A 178 15.02 6.73 -16.42
C GLU A 178 16.08 7.25 -15.43
N PHE A 179 16.00 6.87 -14.15
CA PHE A 179 16.94 7.33 -13.13
C PHE A 179 18.41 6.98 -13.41
N TRP A 180 18.68 5.84 -14.06
CA TRP A 180 20.05 5.41 -14.37
C TRP A 180 20.53 5.78 -15.77
N ASN A 181 19.63 6.11 -16.69
CA ASN A 181 19.97 6.50 -18.05
C ASN A 181 19.97 8.02 -18.29
N ASP A 182 19.45 8.82 -17.34
CA ASP A 182 19.55 10.29 -17.30
C ASP A 182 20.94 10.78 -16.80
#